data_AF-A0A1Q4W6V3-F1
#
_entry.id   AF-A0A1Q4W6V3-F1
#
_cell.length_a   1.000
_cell.length_b   1.000
_cell.length_c   1.000
_cell.angle_alpha   90.00
_cell.angle_beta   90.00
_cell.angle_gamma   90.00
#
_symmetry.space_group_name_H-M   'P 1'
#
loop_
_entity.id
_entity.type
_entity.pdbx_description
1 polymer ?
#
loop_
_entity_poly.entity_id
_entity_poly.type
_entity_poly.pdbx_seq_one_letter_code
_entity_poly.pdbx_strand_id
1 'polypeptide(L)'
;MDTCSPEELGELVPRDRDLRYDRLAAAGLALGVRRTAVLMELALTENGLHPDPAARLPVYGGGRHEPDGALPCGAMPVLRPEQVAAASAFLRGSALGELVRQQNSVLARTAAHLGYPTPWSETWAALVVHDLRELRDFFASAAAAGDAVVVREAEETGRPDAAPQRVNSPSSTGA
;
A
#
# COMPACT_ATOMS: atom_id res chain seq x y z
N MET A 1 13.51 -18.91 22.70
CA MET A 1 13.42 -19.04 21.23
C MET A 1 13.50 -17.65 20.67
N ASP A 2 14.35 -17.53 19.67
CA ASP A 2 14.98 -16.32 19.16
C ASP A 2 13.95 -15.27 18.69
N THR A 3 14.03 -14.07 19.26
CA THR A 3 13.26 -12.93 18.79
C THR A 3 13.95 -12.39 17.55
N CYS A 4 13.42 -12.68 16.36
CA CYS A 4 13.87 -12.01 15.13
C CYS A 4 13.56 -10.51 15.26
N SER A 5 14.54 -9.65 14.96
CA SER A 5 14.30 -8.22 14.85
C SER A 5 13.41 -7.91 13.65
N PRO A 6 12.71 -6.77 13.62
CA PRO A 6 11.99 -6.32 12.43
C PRO A 6 12.89 -6.33 11.18
N GLU A 7 14.14 -5.90 11.29
CA GLU A 7 15.10 -5.93 10.17
C GLU A 7 15.36 -7.36 9.68
N GLU A 8 15.56 -8.32 10.59
CA GLU A 8 15.76 -9.73 10.23
C GLU A 8 14.52 -10.34 9.57
N LEU A 9 13.32 -9.99 10.04
CA LEU A 9 12.07 -10.36 9.36
C LEU A 9 11.99 -9.73 7.97
N GLY A 10 12.53 -8.53 7.79
CA GLY A 10 12.52 -7.82 6.52
C GLY A 10 13.41 -8.43 5.46
N GLU A 11 14.47 -9.12 5.85
CA GLU A 11 15.29 -9.92 4.93
C GLU A 11 14.58 -11.22 4.49
N LEU A 12 13.57 -11.67 5.24
CA LEU A 12 12.76 -12.84 4.88
C LEU A 12 11.65 -12.50 3.88
N VAL A 13 11.21 -11.24 3.84
CA VAL A 13 10.17 -10.75 2.92
C VAL A 13 10.82 -10.33 1.59
N PRO A 14 10.43 -10.94 0.46
CA PRO A 14 10.95 -10.54 -0.86
C PRO A 14 10.76 -9.05 -1.12
N ARG A 15 11.83 -8.39 -1.58
CA ARG A 15 11.81 -6.96 -1.95
C ARG A 15 11.20 -6.74 -3.32
N ASP A 16 11.57 -7.62 -4.25
CA ASP A 16 11.09 -7.62 -5.62
C ASP A 16 10.05 -8.73 -5.82
N ARG A 17 9.23 -8.55 -6.85
CA ARG A 17 8.32 -9.59 -7.33
C ARG A 17 9.09 -10.63 -8.14
N ASP A 18 9.90 -11.42 -7.45
CA ASP A 18 10.70 -12.49 -8.01
C ASP A 18 10.01 -13.87 -7.87
N LEU A 19 10.69 -14.93 -8.31
CA LEU A 19 10.20 -16.31 -8.19
C LEU A 19 9.94 -16.72 -6.74
N ARG A 20 10.61 -16.10 -5.75
CA ARG A 20 10.39 -16.39 -4.33
C ARG A 20 9.08 -15.76 -3.87
N TYR A 21 8.82 -14.51 -4.26
CA TYR A 21 7.52 -13.87 -4.04
C TYR A 21 6.38 -14.71 -4.63
N ASP A 22 6.49 -15.11 -5.89
CA ASP A 22 5.40 -15.85 -6.57
C ASP A 22 5.08 -17.18 -5.86
N ARG A 23 6.09 -17.86 -5.31
CA ARG A 23 5.89 -19.06 -4.48
C ARG A 23 5.17 -18.78 -3.18
N LEU A 24 5.54 -17.69 -2.48
CA LEU A 24 4.88 -17.29 -1.24
C LEU A 24 3.42 -16.86 -1.51
N ALA A 25 3.18 -16.11 -2.58
CA ALA A 25 1.85 -15.71 -3.00
C ALA A 25 0.97 -16.92 -3.37
N ALA A 26 1.52 -17.89 -4.12
CA ALA A 26 0.82 -19.13 -4.44
C ALA A 26 0.48 -19.98 -3.19
N ALA A 27 1.27 -19.87 -2.13
CA ALA A 27 1.00 -20.49 -0.84
C ALA A 27 0.07 -19.67 0.07
N GLY A 28 -0.38 -18.48 -0.38
CA GLY A 28 -1.21 -17.56 0.42
C GLY A 28 -0.45 -16.81 1.53
N LEU A 29 0.89 -16.85 1.51
CA LEU A 29 1.76 -16.26 2.53
C LEU A 29 2.19 -14.82 2.18
N ALA A 30 1.91 -14.37 0.97
CA ALA A 30 2.20 -13.01 0.52
C ALA A 30 1.05 -12.47 -0.34
N LEU A 31 0.72 -11.20 -0.14
CA LEU A 31 -0.20 -10.46 -1.00
C LEU A 31 0.50 -9.20 -1.49
N GLY A 32 0.43 -8.96 -2.80
CA GLY A 32 1.00 -7.76 -3.42
C GLY A 32 -0.11 -6.89 -3.95
N VAL A 33 -0.27 -5.73 -3.32
CA VAL A 33 -1.18 -4.69 -3.77
C VAL A 33 -0.40 -3.79 -4.73
N ARG A 34 -0.88 -3.64 -5.95
CA ARG A 34 -0.17 -2.86 -6.99
C ARG A 34 -0.53 -1.37 -6.88
N ARG A 35 -0.75 -0.72 -8.03
CA ARG A 35 -1.08 0.71 -8.26
C ARG A 35 -2.32 1.23 -7.52
N THR A 36 -2.89 0.46 -6.61
CA THR A 36 -4.12 0.73 -5.88
C THR A 36 -3.87 0.95 -4.40
N ALA A 37 -2.67 0.68 -3.85
CA ALA A 37 -2.40 0.77 -2.40
C ALA A 37 -2.81 2.11 -1.77
N VAL A 38 -2.35 3.24 -2.34
CA VAL A 38 -2.73 4.59 -1.88
C VAL A 38 -4.25 4.81 -2.00
N LEU A 39 -4.87 4.34 -3.07
CA LEU A 39 -6.31 4.48 -3.29
C LEU A 39 -7.11 3.62 -2.30
N MET A 40 -6.60 2.45 -1.93
CA MET A 40 -7.19 1.57 -0.92
C MET A 40 -7.10 2.18 0.48
N GLU A 41 -5.94 2.73 0.86
CA GLU A 41 -5.80 3.44 2.14
C GLU A 41 -6.82 4.59 2.23
N LEU A 42 -6.91 5.43 1.20
CA LEU A 42 -7.87 6.54 1.17
C LEU A 42 -9.32 6.05 1.24
N ALA A 43 -9.66 4.99 0.52
CA ALA A 43 -10.98 4.37 0.56
C ALA A 43 -11.32 3.80 1.94
N LEU A 44 -10.34 3.40 2.76
CA LEU A 44 -10.59 2.88 4.11
C LEU A 44 -10.62 3.99 5.17
N THR A 45 -9.86 5.06 4.98
CA THR A 45 -9.54 6.03 6.05
C THR A 45 -10.28 7.37 5.95
N GLU A 46 -10.72 7.78 4.76
CA GLU A 46 -11.32 9.10 4.52
C GLU A 46 -12.87 9.07 4.51
N ASN A 47 -13.50 8.04 5.09
CA ASN A 47 -14.96 7.80 5.01
C ASN A 47 -15.83 8.71 5.91
N GLY A 48 -15.31 9.84 6.41
CA GLY A 48 -16.08 10.82 7.20
C GLY A 48 -16.58 10.34 8.59
N LEU A 49 -16.47 9.05 8.91
CA LEU A 49 -16.58 8.49 10.25
C LEU A 49 -15.23 8.69 10.95
N HIS A 50 -15.22 8.91 12.27
CA HIS A 50 -13.97 8.95 13.04
C HIS A 50 -13.06 7.80 12.59
N PRO A 51 -11.80 8.08 12.19
CA PRO A 51 -10.98 7.07 11.56
C PRO A 51 -10.75 5.96 12.60
N ASP A 52 -11.41 4.83 12.40
CA ASP A 52 -11.13 3.63 13.17
C ASP A 52 -9.63 3.36 12.99
N PRO A 53 -8.82 3.34 14.08
CA PRO A 53 -7.40 3.07 13.96
C PRO A 53 -7.12 1.74 13.25
N ALA A 54 -8.05 0.78 13.30
CA ALA A 54 -7.96 -0.48 12.57
C ALA A 54 -8.02 -0.31 11.05
N ALA A 55 -8.65 0.76 10.53
CA ALA A 55 -8.75 1.03 9.10
C ALA A 55 -7.41 1.35 8.43
N ARG A 56 -6.42 1.80 9.21
CA ARG A 56 -5.07 2.18 8.73
C ARG A 56 -4.08 1.02 8.71
N LEU A 57 -4.36 -0.03 9.47
CA LEU A 57 -3.47 -1.18 9.60
C LEU A 57 -3.27 -1.97 8.29
N PRO A 58 -4.31 -2.23 7.47
CA PRO A 58 -4.19 -3.19 6.36
C PRO A 58 -3.21 -2.81 5.26
N VAL A 59 -3.01 -1.51 5.00
CA VAL A 59 -2.23 -1.05 3.84
C VAL A 59 -0.82 -0.60 4.23
N TYR A 60 -0.69 0.26 5.25
CA TYR A 60 0.58 0.85 5.68
C TYR A 60 0.92 0.57 7.16
N GLY A 61 0.28 -0.43 7.77
CA GLY A 61 0.57 -0.83 9.14
C GLY A 61 0.22 0.21 10.20
N GLY A 62 -0.70 1.13 9.91
CA GLY A 62 -1.11 2.20 10.83
C GLY A 62 -0.33 3.51 10.68
N GLY A 63 0.77 3.52 9.91
CA GLY A 63 1.44 4.75 9.50
C GLY A 63 0.55 5.53 8.53
N ARG A 64 0.56 6.86 8.65
CA ARG A 64 -0.12 7.73 7.68
C ARG A 64 0.84 7.90 6.49
N HIS A 65 0.41 7.50 5.30
CA HIS A 65 1.19 7.76 4.10
C HIS A 65 0.83 9.17 3.61
N GLU A 66 1.78 10.11 3.59
CA GLU A 66 1.55 11.38 2.90
C GLU A 66 1.80 11.16 1.40
N PRO A 67 0.84 11.50 0.51
CA PRO A 67 0.97 11.25 -0.92
C PRO A 67 2.13 12.01 -1.59
N ASP A 68 2.74 12.97 -0.90
CA ASP A 68 3.88 13.79 -1.35
C ASP A 68 5.14 13.59 -0.47
N GLY A 69 5.03 12.76 0.58
CA GLY A 69 6.08 12.52 1.55
C GLY A 69 6.55 11.07 1.44
N ALA A 70 7.83 10.87 1.15
CA ALA A 70 8.44 9.56 1.35
C ALA A 70 8.12 9.08 2.77
N LEU A 71 7.60 7.86 2.93
CA LEU A 71 7.59 7.22 4.23
C LEU A 71 8.99 7.37 4.83
N PRO A 72 9.15 7.53 6.16
CA PRO A 72 10.47 7.40 6.78
C PRO A 72 11.06 6.07 6.32
N CYS A 73 12.03 6.19 5.40
CA CYS A 73 12.63 5.10 4.67
C CYS A 73 13.18 4.12 5.71
N GLY A 74 12.62 2.91 5.80
CA GLY A 74 13.12 1.84 6.67
C GLY A 74 12.23 1.40 7.84
N ALA A 75 11.08 2.03 8.11
CA ALA A 75 10.13 1.43 9.04
C ALA A 75 9.35 0.33 8.31
N MET A 76 9.58 -0.93 8.65
CA MET A 76 8.82 -2.07 8.14
C MET A 76 7.80 -2.49 9.22
N PRO A 77 6.53 -2.08 9.12
CA PRO A 77 5.55 -2.36 10.15
C PRO A 77 5.33 -3.87 10.28
N VAL A 78 5.48 -4.37 11.50
CA VAL A 78 5.05 -5.71 11.87
C VAL A 78 3.78 -5.58 12.69
N LEU A 79 2.66 -5.97 12.11
CA LEU A 79 1.38 -6.06 12.78
C LEU A 79 1.38 -7.31 13.66
N ARG A 80 1.17 -7.10 14.96
CA ARG A 80 0.99 -8.18 15.92
C ARG A 80 -0.33 -8.92 15.66
N PRO A 81 -0.48 -10.18 16.10
CA PRO A 81 -1.71 -10.95 15.90
C PRO A 81 -2.99 -10.21 16.32
N GLU A 82 -2.95 -9.42 17.39
CA GLU A 82 -4.10 -8.63 17.86
C GLU A 82 -4.46 -7.50 16.89
N GLN A 83 -3.45 -6.88 16.28
CA GLN A 83 -3.64 -5.84 15.25
C GLN A 83 -4.16 -6.46 13.95
N VAL A 84 -3.68 -7.66 13.59
CA VAL A 84 -4.17 -8.43 12.44
C VAL A 84 -5.64 -8.82 12.64
N ALA A 85 -6.01 -9.26 13.84
CA ALA A 85 -7.40 -9.56 14.19
C ALA A 85 -8.30 -8.33 14.12
N ALA A 86 -7.84 -7.17 14.62
CA ALA A 86 -8.59 -5.91 14.54
C ALA A 86 -8.79 -5.46 13.08
N ALA A 87 -7.72 -5.49 12.27
CA ALA A 87 -7.77 -5.19 10.84
C ALA A 87 -8.74 -6.12 10.08
N SER A 88 -8.68 -7.42 10.37
CA SER A 88 -9.58 -8.43 9.80
C SER A 88 -11.05 -8.18 10.14
N ALA A 89 -11.34 -7.87 11.42
CA ALA A 89 -12.69 -7.55 11.86
C ALA A 89 -13.24 -6.30 11.17
N PHE A 90 -12.44 -5.25 11.05
CA PHE A 90 -12.80 -4.02 10.34
C PHE A 90 -13.12 -4.30 8.86
N LEU A 91 -12.23 -4.99 8.15
CA LEU A 91 -12.40 -5.29 6.72
C LEU A 91 -13.63 -6.18 6.46
N ARG A 92 -13.93 -7.12 7.37
CA ARG A 92 -15.13 -7.97 7.28
C ARG A 92 -16.43 -7.22 7.57
N GLY A 93 -16.39 -6.25 8.49
CA GLY A 93 -17.55 -5.40 8.82
C GLY A 93 -17.81 -4.31 7.76
N SER A 94 -16.83 -4.04 6.90
CA SER A 94 -16.88 -2.95 5.92
C SER A 94 -17.60 -3.34 4.62
N ALA A 95 -18.49 -2.46 4.16
CA ALA A 95 -19.07 -2.53 2.82
C ALA A 95 -18.09 -1.95 1.78
N LEU A 96 -17.01 -2.67 1.47
CA LEU A 96 -15.87 -2.18 0.67
C LEU A 96 -16.27 -1.51 -0.66
N GLY A 97 -17.27 -2.06 -1.36
CA GLY A 97 -17.77 -1.46 -2.60
C GLY A 97 -18.51 -0.14 -2.41
N GLU A 98 -19.16 0.04 -1.26
CA GLU A 98 -19.82 1.29 -0.89
C GLU A 98 -18.78 2.34 -0.48
N LEU A 99 -17.73 1.96 0.26
CA LEU A 99 -16.64 2.86 0.62
C LEU A 99 -15.99 3.48 -0.61
N VAL A 100 -15.62 2.65 -1.60
CA VAL A 100 -15.04 3.14 -2.86
C VAL A 100 -16.00 4.06 -3.62
N ARG A 101 -17.31 3.74 -3.61
CA ARG A 101 -18.33 4.57 -4.27
C ARG A 101 -18.52 5.93 -3.60
N GLN A 102 -18.56 5.96 -2.27
CA GLN A 102 -18.71 7.21 -1.50
C GLN A 102 -17.51 8.14 -1.72
N GLN A 103 -16.32 7.55 -1.87
CA GLN A 103 -15.07 8.27 -2.05
C GLN A 103 -14.70 8.53 -3.52
N ASN A 104 -15.60 8.26 -4.47
CA ASN A 104 -15.30 8.27 -5.90
C ASN A 104 -14.65 9.57 -6.39
N SER A 105 -15.08 10.73 -5.88
CA SER A 105 -14.52 12.04 -6.26
C SER A 105 -13.12 12.30 -5.69
N VAL A 106 -12.86 11.83 -4.46
CA VAL A 106 -11.55 11.92 -3.79
C VAL A 106 -10.56 11.00 -4.51
N LEU A 107 -10.95 9.75 -4.75
CA LEU A 107 -10.14 8.76 -5.45
C LEU A 107 -9.80 9.21 -6.87
N ALA A 108 -10.77 9.79 -7.61
CA ALA A 108 -10.53 10.33 -8.94
C ALA A 108 -9.50 11.46 -8.93
N ARG A 109 -9.60 12.38 -7.96
CA ARG A 109 -8.65 13.50 -7.83
C ARG A 109 -7.25 13.01 -7.46
N THR A 110 -7.15 12.09 -6.51
CA THR A 110 -5.86 11.52 -6.12
C THR A 110 -5.23 10.74 -7.26
N ALA A 111 -6.02 9.93 -7.98
CA ALA A 111 -5.51 9.18 -9.13
C ALA A 111 -4.92 10.11 -10.22
N ALA A 112 -5.56 11.25 -10.46
CA ALA A 112 -5.04 12.28 -11.36
C ALA A 112 -3.78 12.97 -10.79
N HIS A 113 -3.76 13.29 -9.50
CA HIS A 113 -2.60 13.89 -8.83
C HIS A 113 -1.37 12.99 -8.84
N LEU A 114 -1.55 11.69 -8.63
CA LEU A 114 -0.49 10.67 -8.71
C LEU A 114 -0.03 10.39 -10.16
N GLY A 115 -0.66 11.02 -11.16
CA GLY A 115 -0.26 10.91 -12.55
C GLY A 115 -0.53 9.55 -13.17
N TYR A 116 -1.54 8.80 -12.70
CA TYR A 116 -1.88 7.53 -13.35
C TYR A 116 -2.24 7.77 -14.82
N PRO A 117 -1.73 6.93 -15.75
CA PRO A 117 -1.89 7.14 -17.19
C PRO A 117 -3.32 6.96 -17.67
N THR A 118 -4.15 6.28 -16.88
CA THR A 118 -5.56 6.01 -17.19
C THR A 118 -6.44 6.83 -16.26
N PRO A 119 -7.40 7.61 -16.79
CA PRO A 119 -8.36 8.32 -15.97
C PRO A 119 -9.15 7.37 -15.06
N TRP A 120 -9.54 7.89 -13.90
CA TRP A 120 -10.44 7.19 -13.00
C TRP A 120 -11.76 6.83 -13.71
N SER A 121 -12.21 5.61 -13.51
CA SER A 121 -13.38 5.01 -14.17
C SER A 121 -13.98 3.91 -13.31
N GLU A 122 -15.16 3.42 -13.68
CA GLU A 122 -15.80 2.29 -12.99
C GLU A 122 -14.93 1.03 -12.99
N THR A 123 -14.16 0.80 -14.07
CA THR A 123 -13.19 -0.30 -14.12
C THR A 123 -12.11 -0.15 -13.05
N TRP A 124 -11.58 1.06 -12.86
CA TRP A 124 -10.61 1.33 -11.79
C TRP A 124 -11.21 1.17 -10.40
N ALA A 125 -12.44 1.65 -10.20
CA ALA A 125 -13.17 1.44 -8.95
C ALA A 125 -13.36 -0.06 -8.65
N ALA A 126 -13.72 -0.85 -9.66
CA ALA A 126 -13.87 -2.30 -9.52
C ALA A 126 -12.54 -2.99 -9.19
N LEU A 127 -11.42 -2.53 -9.75
CA LEU A 127 -10.08 -3.03 -9.40
C LEU A 127 -9.71 -2.72 -7.94
N VAL A 128 -9.95 -1.48 -7.48
CA VAL A 128 -9.71 -1.12 -6.06
C VAL A 128 -10.56 -1.98 -5.13
N VAL A 129 -11.84 -2.21 -5.46
CA VAL A 129 -12.72 -3.08 -4.66
C VAL A 129 -12.25 -4.53 -4.69
N HIS A 130 -11.76 -5.02 -5.82
CA HIS A 130 -11.18 -6.36 -5.93
C HIS A 130 -9.98 -6.51 -5.01
N ASP A 131 -9.03 -5.59 -5.07
CA ASP A 131 -7.80 -5.64 -4.26
C ASP A 131 -8.12 -5.52 -2.75
N LEU A 132 -9.13 -4.72 -2.38
CA LEU A 132 -9.63 -4.66 -1.00
C LEU A 132 -10.22 -6.00 -0.52
N ARG A 133 -10.85 -6.77 -1.41
CA ARG A 133 -11.38 -8.10 -1.07
C ARG A 133 -10.25 -9.10 -0.90
N GLU A 134 -9.26 -9.09 -1.78
CA GLU A 134 -8.06 -9.93 -1.60
C GLU A 134 -7.35 -9.61 -0.29
N LEU A 135 -7.22 -8.33 0.05
CA LEU A 135 -6.64 -7.88 1.32
C LEU A 135 -7.46 -8.36 2.52
N ARG A 136 -8.79 -8.25 2.48
CA ARG A 136 -9.68 -8.79 3.51
C ARG A 136 -9.49 -10.30 3.70
N ASP A 137 -9.44 -11.04 2.60
CA ASP A 137 -9.36 -12.50 2.64
C ASP A 137 -7.98 -12.97 3.15
N PHE A 138 -6.91 -12.23 2.81
CA PHE A 138 -5.57 -12.41 3.37
C PHE A 138 -5.55 -12.18 4.90
N PHE A 139 -6.06 -11.03 5.36
CA PHE A 139 -6.12 -10.72 6.80
C PHE A 139 -7.04 -11.67 7.58
N ALA A 140 -8.11 -12.16 6.96
CA ALA A 140 -8.97 -13.19 7.55
C ALA A 140 -8.21 -14.49 7.78
N SER A 141 -7.40 -14.92 6.80
CA SER A 141 -6.58 -16.12 6.91
C SER A 141 -5.49 -15.98 7.97
N ALA A 142 -4.75 -14.86 7.96
CA ALA A 142 -3.72 -14.57 8.96
C ALA A 142 -4.29 -14.47 10.39
N ALA A 143 -5.44 -13.81 10.56
CA ALA A 143 -6.10 -13.72 11.86
C ALA A 143 -6.59 -15.08 12.37
N ALA A 144 -7.07 -15.96 11.49
CA ALA A 144 -7.51 -17.30 11.86
C ALA A 144 -6.33 -18.19 12.28
N ALA A 145 -5.15 -17.99 11.70
CA ALA A 145 -3.91 -18.67 12.07
C ALA A 145 -3.24 -18.09 13.33
N GLY A 146 -3.58 -16.85 13.72
CA GLY A 146 -2.90 -16.13 14.79
C GLY A 146 -1.56 -15.55 14.37
N ASP A 147 -1.38 -15.31 13.07
CA ASP A 147 -0.12 -14.85 12.49
C ASP A 147 0.08 -13.34 12.66
N ALA A 148 1.35 -12.95 12.76
CA ALA A 148 1.77 -11.56 12.55
C ALA A 148 1.86 -11.27 11.04
N VAL A 149 1.64 -10.02 10.64
CA VAL A 149 1.74 -9.59 9.23
C VAL A 149 2.81 -8.53 9.10
N VAL A 150 3.69 -8.70 8.12
CA VAL A 150 4.70 -7.71 7.75
C VAL A 150 4.18 -6.89 6.57
N VAL A 151 4.20 -5.57 6.71
CA VAL A 151 3.85 -4.63 5.63
C VAL A 151 5.14 -4.03 5.09
N ARG A 152 5.27 -3.99 3.77
CA ARG A 152 6.43 -3.42 3.10
C ARG A 152 6.02 -2.81 1.76
N GLU A 153 6.58 -1.65 1.44
CA GLU A 153 6.51 -1.12 0.08
C GLU A 153 7.49 -1.89 -0.82
N ALA A 154 7.02 -2.28 -2.00
CA ALA A 154 7.89 -2.85 -3.01
C ALA A 154 8.85 -1.76 -3.51
N GLU A 155 10.13 -2.07 -3.62
CA GLU A 155 11.06 -1.20 -4.35
C GLU A 155 10.70 -1.26 -5.83
N GLU A 156 10.36 -0.12 -6.41
CA GLU A 156 10.03 -0.04 -7.83
C GLU A 156 11.34 -0.20 -8.62
N THR A 157 11.62 -1.42 -9.08
CA THR A 157 12.77 -1.70 -9.95
C THR A 157 12.56 -1.00 -11.30
N GLY A 158 13.02 0.25 -11.41
CA GLY A 158 13.11 0.98 -12.68
C GLY A 158 12.43 2.34 -12.72
N ARG A 159 12.90 3.31 -11.92
CA ARG A 159 12.82 4.72 -12.32
C ARG A 159 13.97 4.96 -13.31
N PRO A 160 13.72 5.30 -14.59
CA PRO A 160 14.80 5.77 -15.44
C PRO A 160 15.37 7.04 -14.81
N ASP A 161 16.69 7.05 -14.61
CA ASP A 161 17.46 8.21 -14.18
C ASP A 161 16.90 9.48 -14.81
N ALA A 162 16.54 10.44 -13.95
CA ALA A 162 16.32 11.80 -14.39
C ALA A 162 17.59 12.23 -15.14
N ALA A 163 17.46 12.43 -16.46
CA ALA A 163 18.54 12.86 -17.32
C ALA A 163 19.29 14.05 -16.70
N PRO A 164 20.64 14.09 -16.78
CA PRO A 164 21.41 15.17 -16.16
C PRO A 164 20.98 16.51 -16.74
N GLN A 165 20.51 17.41 -15.87
CA GLN A 165 20.26 18.80 -16.23
C GLN A 165 21.52 19.39 -16.86
N ARG A 166 21.48 19.63 -18.17
CA ARG A 166 22.49 20.43 -18.85
C ARG A 166 22.41 21.84 -18.29
N VAL A 167 23.42 22.20 -17.49
CA VAL A 167 23.65 23.54 -17.01
C VAL A 167 23.96 24.41 -18.23
N ASN A 168 23.01 25.23 -18.67
CA ASN A 168 23.28 26.29 -19.64
C ASN A 168 24.03 27.40 -18.92
N SER A 169 25.35 27.47 -19.11
CA SER A 169 26.14 28.64 -18.76
C SER A 169 25.79 29.79 -19.72
N PRO A 170 25.38 30.98 -19.23
CA PRO A 170 25.29 32.14 -20.08
C PRO A 170 26.69 32.65 -20.44
N SER A 171 27.04 32.62 -21.72
CA SER A 171 28.22 33.31 -22.24
C SER A 171 28.02 34.82 -22.10
N SER A 172 28.75 35.42 -21.16
CA SER A 172 29.03 36.86 -21.19
C SER A 172 29.73 37.19 -22.50
N THR A 173 29.04 37.92 -23.38
CA THR A 173 29.69 38.64 -24.48
C THR A 173 29.75 40.10 -24.09
N GLY A 174 30.96 40.55 -23.75
CA GLY A 174 31.28 41.96 -23.72
C GLY A 174 31.51 42.48 -25.13
N ALA A 175 30.96 43.65 -25.41
CA ALA A 175 31.53 44.72 -26.22
C ALA A 175 30.71 45.99 -25.96
#